data_AF-A0A2E5C3Y9-F1
#
_entry.id   AF-A0A2E5C3Y9-F1
#
_cell.length_a   1.000
_cell.length_b   1.000
_cell.length_c   1.000
_cell.angle_alpha   90.00
_cell.angle_beta   90.00
_cell.angle_gamma   90.00
#
_symmetry.space_group_name_H-M   'P 1'
#
loop_
_entity.id
_entity.type
_entity.pdbx_description
1 polymer ?
#
loop_
_entity_poly.entity_id
_entity_poly.type
_entity_poly.pdbx_seq_one_letter_code
_entity_poly.pdbx_strand_id
1 'polypeptide(L)'
;MSDDGSAQMRQLAQLAEYIAVDYMEAVRDGQVVNDGEYQEMLEFSQLIVTNISEIQDKSADTGDLTGQAKALQAAIQNKQAIETIRQMSGSLRGTLLALMPQSSLPDHLLSKA
;
A
#
# COMPACT_ATOMS: atom_id res chain seq x y z
N MET A 1 -4.54 -5.47 -17.19
CA MET A 1 -5.03 -5.88 -15.85
C MET A 1 -6.54 -6.03 -15.91
N SER A 2 -7.12 -7.03 -15.26
CA SER A 2 -8.58 -7.15 -15.09
C SER A 2 -9.10 -6.11 -14.08
N ASP A 3 -10.41 -5.87 -14.06
CA ASP A 3 -11.06 -4.99 -13.06
C ASP A 3 -10.75 -5.45 -11.63
N ASP A 4 -10.69 -6.77 -11.41
CA ASP A 4 -10.32 -7.40 -10.14
C ASP A 4 -8.90 -7.02 -9.69
N GLY A 5 -7.93 -6.98 -10.63
CA GLY A 5 -6.55 -6.58 -10.32
C GLY A 5 -6.45 -5.12 -9.89
N SER A 6 -7.26 -4.24 -10.49
CA SER A 6 -7.31 -2.83 -10.10
C SER A 6 -7.99 -2.64 -8.74
N ALA A 7 -9.02 -3.43 -8.44
CA ALA A 7 -9.67 -3.42 -7.12
C ALA A 7 -8.70 -3.89 -6.03
N GLN A 8 -7.92 -4.94 -6.28
CA GLN A 8 -6.91 -5.43 -5.35
C GLN A 8 -5.84 -4.36 -5.08
N MET A 9 -5.32 -3.67 -6.12
CA MET A 9 -4.36 -2.58 -5.92
C MET A 9 -4.90 -1.41 -5.11
N ARG A 10 -6.19 -1.04 -5.29
CA ARG A 10 -6.85 -0.02 -4.45
C ARG A 10 -6.91 -0.44 -2.99
N GLN A 11 -7.23 -1.70 -2.73
CA GLN A 11 -7.28 -2.22 -1.36
C GLN A 11 -5.91 -2.16 -0.68
N LEU A 12 -4.84 -2.53 -1.39
CA LEU A 12 -3.47 -2.42 -0.88
C LEU A 12 -3.07 -0.96 -0.62
N ALA A 13 -3.48 -0.04 -1.49
CA ALA A 13 -3.25 1.39 -1.31
C ALA A 13 -3.97 1.94 -0.07
N GLN A 14 -5.16 1.41 0.26
CA GLN A 14 -5.90 1.77 1.48
C GLN A 14 -5.23 1.20 2.74
N LEU A 15 -4.71 -0.02 2.70
CA LEU A 15 -3.96 -0.59 3.82
C LEU A 15 -2.66 0.18 4.11
N ALA A 16 -1.94 0.61 3.07
CA ALA A 16 -0.77 1.45 3.24
C ALA A 16 -1.12 2.81 3.88
N GLU A 17 -2.24 3.41 3.48
CA GLU A 17 -2.77 4.63 4.11
C GLU A 17 -3.14 4.40 5.58
N TYR A 18 -3.85 3.31 5.88
CA TYR A 18 -4.21 2.95 7.27
C TYR A 18 -2.97 2.89 8.16
N ILE A 19 -1.93 2.19 7.73
CA ILE A 19 -0.64 2.14 8.43
C ILE A 19 -0.08 3.57 8.64
N ALA A 20 -0.13 4.45 7.64
CA ALA A 20 0.42 5.80 7.76
C ALA A 20 -0.31 6.66 8.81
N VAL A 21 -1.62 6.47 8.93
CA VAL A 21 -2.49 7.24 9.83
C VAL A 21 -2.41 6.68 11.25
N ASP A 22 -2.55 5.37 11.43
CA ASP A 22 -2.80 4.77 12.74
C ASP A 22 -1.54 4.26 13.44
N TYR A 23 -0.38 4.23 12.77
CA TYR A 23 0.87 3.76 13.39
C TYR A 23 1.25 4.48 14.69
N MET A 24 0.88 5.75 14.87
CA MET A 24 1.14 6.51 16.09
C MET A 24 0.37 6.00 17.33
N GLU A 25 -0.70 5.24 17.12
CA GLU A 25 -1.47 4.58 18.18
C GLU A 25 -0.83 3.25 18.56
N ALA A 26 -0.04 2.65 17.67
CA ALA A 26 0.75 1.45 17.93
C ALA A 26 2.13 1.76 18.57
N VAL A 27 2.86 2.73 18.02
CA VAL A 27 4.25 3.02 18.37
C VAL A 27 4.46 4.53 18.56
N ARG A 28 5.12 4.90 19.66
CA ARG A 28 5.57 6.28 19.93
C ARG A 28 7.00 6.25 20.44
N ASP A 29 7.86 7.12 19.90
CA ASP A 29 9.28 7.21 20.26
C ASP A 29 10.04 5.87 20.23
N GLY A 30 9.69 5.02 19.25
CA GLY A 30 10.29 3.69 19.07
C GLY A 30 9.83 2.63 20.08
N GLN A 31 8.83 2.93 20.90
CA GLN A 31 8.24 2.02 21.87
C GLN A 31 6.83 1.62 21.44
N VAL A 32 6.48 0.35 21.65
CA VAL A 32 5.08 -0.10 21.49
C VAL A 32 4.26 0.48 22.63
N VAL A 33 3.26 1.28 22.30
CA VAL A 33 2.33 1.88 23.29
C VAL A 33 0.99 1.15 23.31
N ASN A 34 0.69 0.37 22.27
CA ASN A 34 -0.47 -0.50 22.19
C ASN A 34 -0.12 -1.78 21.40
N ASP A 35 -0.10 -2.91 22.10
CA ASP A 35 0.28 -4.20 21.53
C ASP A 35 -0.70 -4.69 20.45
N GLY A 36 -2.00 -4.41 20.61
CA GLY A 36 -3.03 -4.81 19.64
C GLY A 36 -2.86 -4.06 18.33
N GLU A 37 -2.74 -2.74 18.40
CA GLU A 37 -2.49 -1.88 17.23
C GLU A 37 -1.17 -2.23 16.55
N TYR A 38 -0.11 -2.49 17.33
CA TYR A 38 1.17 -2.90 16.76
C TYR A 38 1.08 -4.24 16.03
N GLN A 39 0.32 -5.19 16.57
CA GLN A 39 0.05 -6.46 15.90
C GLN A 39 -0.70 -6.24 14.58
N GLU A 40 -1.69 -5.34 14.53
CA GLU A 40 -2.37 -4.98 13.28
C GLU A 40 -1.41 -4.37 12.25
N MET A 41 -0.49 -3.48 12.66
CA MET A 41 0.53 -2.92 11.76
C MET A 41 1.42 -4.01 11.15
N LEU A 42 1.77 -5.03 11.93
CA LEU A 42 2.54 -6.19 11.44
C LEU A 42 1.73 -7.05 10.47
N GLU A 43 0.46 -7.30 10.78
CA GLU A 43 -0.44 -8.11 9.94
C GLU A 43 -0.74 -7.43 8.61
N PHE A 44 -1.07 -6.14 8.63
CA PHE A 44 -1.35 -5.40 7.41
C PHE A 44 -0.10 -5.22 6.54
N SER A 45 1.07 -4.95 7.14
CA SER A 45 2.31 -4.88 6.36
C SER A 45 2.70 -6.23 5.75
N GLN A 46 2.48 -7.35 6.45
CA GLN A 46 2.68 -8.68 5.88
C GLN A 46 1.67 -8.97 4.75
N LEU A 47 0.40 -8.63 4.94
CA LEU A 47 -0.65 -8.82 3.93
C LEU A 47 -0.31 -8.05 2.64
N ILE A 48 0.20 -6.82 2.78
CA ILE A 48 0.68 -6.02 1.65
C ILE A 48 1.81 -6.72 0.88
N VAL A 49 2.85 -7.19 1.58
CA VAL A 49 3.99 -7.89 0.95
C VAL A 49 3.53 -9.14 0.20
N THR A 50 2.66 -9.95 0.81
CA THR A 50 2.14 -11.19 0.20
C THR A 50 1.37 -10.89 -1.07
N ASN A 51 0.41 -9.96 -1.03
CA ASN A 51 -0.43 -9.65 -2.20
C ASN A 51 0.37 -8.99 -3.32
N ILE A 52 1.32 -8.10 -3.01
CA ILE A 52 2.19 -7.49 -4.03
C ILE A 52 3.02 -8.56 -4.75
N SER A 53 3.54 -9.54 -4.00
CA SER A 53 4.30 -10.65 -4.59
C SER A 53 3.42 -11.47 -5.55
N GLU A 54 2.18 -11.78 -5.16
CA GLU A 54 1.22 -12.48 -6.02
C GLU A 54 0.82 -11.69 -7.28
N ILE A 55 0.74 -10.36 -7.18
CA ILE A 55 0.47 -9.48 -8.32
C ILE A 55 1.66 -9.49 -9.29
N GLN A 56 2.89 -9.42 -8.77
CA GLN A 56 4.12 -9.42 -9.56
C GLN A 56 4.34 -10.76 -10.28
N ASP A 57 4.00 -11.88 -9.66
CA ASP A 57 4.05 -13.21 -10.31
C ASP A 57 3.10 -13.30 -11.51
N LYS A 58 2.01 -12.51 -11.51
CA LYS A 58 1.00 -12.47 -12.58
C LYS A 58 1.26 -11.40 -13.63
N SER A 59 2.13 -10.43 -13.35
CA SER A 59 2.37 -9.25 -14.21
C SER A 59 3.83 -8.80 -14.15
N ALA A 60 4.52 -8.78 -15.30
CA ALA A 60 5.97 -8.54 -15.37
C ALA A 60 6.42 -7.09 -15.09
N ASP A 61 5.48 -6.12 -15.01
CA ASP A 61 5.81 -4.70 -14.87
C ASP A 61 5.07 -4.07 -13.67
N THR A 62 5.66 -4.24 -12.48
CA THR A 62 5.14 -3.70 -11.22
C THR A 62 6.13 -2.75 -10.53
N GLY A 63 7.21 -2.37 -11.22
CA GLY A 63 8.30 -1.55 -10.66
C GLY A 63 8.92 -2.15 -9.39
N ASP A 64 9.33 -1.29 -8.45
CA ASP A 64 9.94 -1.69 -7.17
C ASP A 64 8.89 -1.88 -6.04
N LEU A 65 7.67 -2.33 -6.36
CA LEU A 65 6.60 -2.50 -5.36
C LEU A 65 6.99 -3.46 -4.24
N THR A 66 7.61 -4.59 -4.58
CA THR A 66 8.05 -5.59 -3.60
C THR A 66 9.13 -5.03 -2.68
N GLY A 67 10.06 -4.22 -3.20
CA GLY A 67 11.07 -3.54 -2.39
C GLY A 67 10.45 -2.55 -1.42
N GLN A 68 9.54 -1.69 -1.90
CA GLN A 68 8.83 -0.72 -1.06
C GLN A 68 8.01 -1.39 0.05
N ALA A 69 7.28 -2.46 -0.27
CA ALA A 69 6.48 -3.20 0.70
C ALA A 69 7.34 -3.84 1.80
N LYS A 70 8.45 -4.49 1.42
CA LYS A 70 9.39 -5.10 2.37
C LYS A 70 10.09 -4.06 3.23
N ALA A 71 10.45 -2.91 2.65
CA ALA A 71 11.05 -1.80 3.38
C ALA A 71 10.09 -1.24 4.43
N LEU A 72 8.82 -1.03 4.08
CA LEU A 72 7.78 -0.60 5.03
C LEU A 72 7.60 -1.61 6.16
N GLN A 73 7.47 -2.90 5.85
CA GLN A 73 7.34 -3.95 6.86
C GLN A 73 8.55 -3.98 7.80
N ALA A 74 9.76 -3.91 7.27
CA ALA A 74 10.97 -3.86 8.08
C ALA A 74 11.02 -2.61 8.97
N ALA A 75 10.57 -1.46 8.47
CA ALA A 75 10.52 -0.23 9.24
C ALA A 75 9.56 -0.34 10.44
N ILE A 76 8.40 -0.96 10.25
CA ILE A 76 7.42 -1.25 11.31
C ILE A 76 8.02 -2.18 12.36
N GLN A 77 8.63 -3.29 11.95
CA GLN A 77 9.29 -4.26 12.86
C GLN A 77 10.38 -3.60 13.71
N ASN A 78 11.15 -2.70 13.09
CA ASN A 78 12.20 -1.93 13.73
C ASN A 78 11.71 -0.72 14.53
N LYS A 79 10.38 -0.51 14.60
CA LYS A 79 9.76 0.59 15.35
C LYS A 79 10.31 1.96 14.95
N GLN A 80 10.48 2.17 13.66
CA GLN A 80 10.95 3.44 13.08
C GLN A 80 9.99 4.58 13.42
N ALA A 81 10.48 5.82 13.32
CA ALA A 81 9.68 7.01 13.58
C ALA A 81 8.49 7.12 12.62
N ILE A 82 7.39 7.72 13.10
CA ILE A 82 6.15 7.91 12.33
C ILE A 82 6.38 8.61 10.99
N GLU A 83 7.30 9.57 10.91
CA GLU A 83 7.61 10.27 9.66
C GLU A 83 8.21 9.33 8.60
N THR A 84 9.07 8.40 9.01
CA THR A 84 9.61 7.35 8.13
C THR A 84 8.49 6.44 7.63
N ILE A 85 7.59 6.02 8.52
CA ILE A 85 6.45 5.16 8.16
C ILE A 85 5.52 5.86 7.17
N ARG A 86 5.15 7.13 7.43
CA ARG A 86 4.31 7.94 6.54
C ARG A 86 4.93 8.12 5.16
N GLN A 87 6.23 8.41 5.10
CA GLN A 87 6.94 8.55 3.83
C GLN A 87 6.91 7.24 3.02
N MET A 88 7.23 6.10 3.67
CA MET A 88 7.27 4.80 3.01
C MET A 88 5.87 4.34 2.56
N SER A 89 4.86 4.47 3.42
CA SER A 89 3.46 4.18 3.08
C SER A 89 2.96 5.06 1.95
N GLY A 90 3.26 6.36 1.97
CA GLY A 90 2.88 7.29 0.92
C GLY A 90 3.51 6.95 -0.44
N SER A 91 4.80 6.59 -0.46
CA SER A 91 5.49 6.12 -1.68
C SER A 91 4.86 4.85 -2.25
N LEU A 92 4.64 3.86 -1.38
CA LEU A 92 4.04 2.59 -1.77
C LEU A 92 2.63 2.80 -2.35
N ARG A 93 1.81 3.58 -1.64
CA ARG A 93 0.47 3.97 -2.08
C ARG A 93 0.50 4.68 -3.43
N GLY A 94 1.39 5.66 -3.61
CA GLY A 94 1.56 6.36 -4.87
C GLY A 94 1.89 5.44 -6.04
N THR A 95 2.80 4.49 -5.81
CA THR A 95 3.18 3.48 -6.82
C THR A 95 2.01 2.57 -7.18
N LEU A 96 1.26 2.07 -6.20
CA LEU A 96 0.06 1.25 -6.43
C LEU A 96 -1.00 2.00 -7.24
N LEU A 97 -1.23 3.28 -6.94
CA LEU A 97 -2.20 4.11 -7.66
C LEU A 97 -1.77 4.38 -9.10
N ALA A 98 -0.48 4.62 -9.35
CA ALA A 98 0.06 4.91 -10.67
C ALA A 98 0.00 3.73 -11.64
N LEU A 99 0.05 2.49 -11.12
CA LEU A 99 -0.01 1.27 -11.92
C LEU A 99 -1.43 0.84 -12.30
N MET A 100 -2.45 1.43 -11.68
CA MET A 100 -3.82 1.14 -12.07
C MET A 100 -4.13 1.70 -13.46
N PRO A 101 -4.93 0.99 -14.27
CA PRO A 101 -5.41 1.51 -15.53
C PRO A 101 -6.19 2.81 -15.29
N GLN A 102 -5.78 3.88 -15.95
CA GLN A 102 -6.57 5.11 -15.98
C GLN A 102 -7.84 4.82 -16.77
N SER A 103 -9.00 5.09 -16.16
CA SER A 103 -10.28 4.93 -16.83
C SER A 103 -10.25 5.67 -18.16
N SER A 104 -10.43 4.96 -19.28
CA SER A 104 -10.78 5.62 -20.53
C SER A 104 -12.16 6.24 -20.34
N LEU A 105 -12.26 7.55 -20.57
CA LEU A 105 -13.55 8.20 -20.74
C LEU A 105 -14.29 7.43 -21.86
N PRO A 106 -15.57 7.05 -21.70
CA PRO A 106 -16.31 6.47 -22.81
C PRO A 106 -16.30 7.44 -23.99
N ASP A 107 -15.83 6.99 -25.17
CA ASP A 107 -15.78 7.76 -26.43
C ASP A 107 -17.15 8.27 -26.90
N HIS A 108 -18.24 7.88 -26.22
CA HIS A 108 -19.60 8.07 -26.68
C HIS A 108 -20.34 9.31 -26.12
N LEU A 109 -19.62 10.36 -25.70
CA LEU A 109 -20.25 11.65 -25.33
C LEU A 109 -20.30 12.68 -26.47
N LEU A 110 -19.88 12.33 -27.69
CA LEU A 110 -20.05 13.18 -28.88
C LEU A 110 -20.94 12.51 -29.92
N SER A 111 -22.25 12.53 -29.72
CA SER A 111 -23.20 12.66 -30.84
C SER A 111 -24.59 13.05 -30.36
N LYS A 112 -24.91 14.35 -30.45
CA LYS A 112 -25.88 14.80 -31.44
C LYS A 112 -25.82 16.31 -31.59
N ALA A 113 -25.47 16.72 -32.81
CA ALA A 113 -25.85 18.01 -33.38
C ALA A 113 -27.38 18.10 -33.53
#